data_AF-A0A8S4R570-F1
#
_entry.id   AF-A0A8S4R570-F1
#
_cell.length_a   1.000
_cell.length_b   1.000
_cell.length_c   1.000
_cell.angle_alpha   90.00
_cell.angle_beta   90.00
_cell.angle_gamma   90.00
#
_symmetry.space_group_name_H-M   'P 1'
#
loop_
_entity.id
_entity.type
_entity.pdbx_description
1 polymer ?
#
loop_
_entity_poly.entity_id
_entity_poly.type
_entity_poly.pdbx_seq_one_letter_code
_entity_poly.pdbx_strand_id
1 'polypeptide(L)'
;MKTILCLLLFGFLFGDTLLQTPVAKNGPDARTNRLLFLSNIAENLLHQHWDDVELPCLQKTLDIMRNVQNHTVWATWVWDSMQSPTGWFVGSRNHLGNFDQCIHPPWVETHPELLTQYCVANIALTGERISLKEDPYTTTDLYVSSRKKNNLAFNKFTWGVCLPAICKPNSIKKIAATFLNNTHLGSTLSEATIYIDSCQTYNENTELSYGYYLTL
;
A
#
# COMPACT_ATOMS: atom_id res chain seq x y z
N MET A 1 18.99 -73.98 -29.60
CA MET A 1 18.72 -73.18 -30.81
C MET A 1 17.81 -72.01 -30.40
N LYS A 2 18.32 -70.77 -30.50
CA LYS A 2 17.62 -69.45 -30.60
C LYS A 2 16.42 -69.14 -29.68
N THR A 3 16.54 -68.28 -28.65
CA THR A 3 16.28 -66.80 -28.59
C THR A 3 14.83 -66.28 -28.78
N ILE A 4 14.38 -65.49 -27.78
CA ILE A 4 13.52 -64.26 -27.82
C ILE A 4 11.98 -64.37 -27.61
N LEU A 5 11.44 -63.34 -26.92
CA LEU A 5 10.04 -62.95 -26.58
C LEU A 5 9.48 -63.63 -25.32
N CYS A 6 8.90 -62.95 -24.31
CA CYS A 6 8.12 -61.71 -24.32
C CYS A 6 8.09 -61.13 -22.89
N LEU A 7 8.65 -59.93 -22.70
CA LEU A 7 8.32 -59.04 -21.58
C LEU A 7 7.22 -58.13 -22.08
N LEU A 8 6.05 -58.15 -21.43
CA LEU A 8 5.18 -56.98 -21.16
C LEU A 8 3.84 -57.42 -20.56
N LEU A 9 3.41 -56.65 -19.55
CA LEU A 9 2.02 -56.39 -19.14
C LEU A 9 1.30 -57.47 -18.31
N PHE A 10 1.27 -57.31 -16.99
CA PHE A 10 0.12 -56.73 -16.25
C PHE A 10 0.34 -56.90 -14.74
N GLY A 11 0.73 -55.82 -14.08
CA GLY A 11 0.85 -55.72 -12.63
C GLY A 11 0.22 -54.43 -12.13
N PHE A 12 -1.07 -54.24 -12.43
CA PHE A 12 -1.93 -53.36 -11.64
C PHE A 12 -2.44 -54.18 -10.47
N LEU A 13 -2.11 -53.78 -9.24
CA LEU A 13 -2.95 -53.84 -8.03
C LEU A 13 -2.10 -53.43 -6.81
N PHE A 14 -2.53 -52.35 -6.16
CA PHE A 14 -2.14 -51.80 -4.85
C PHE A 14 -0.82 -51.02 -4.70
N GLY A 15 -0.98 -49.70 -4.48
CA GLY A 15 -0.24 -48.99 -3.43
C GLY A 15 0.71 -47.89 -3.88
N ASP A 16 0.15 -46.78 -4.36
CA ASP A 16 0.87 -45.51 -4.56
C ASP A 16 1.49 -45.01 -3.25
N THR A 17 2.73 -45.40 -2.99
CA THR A 17 3.59 -44.64 -2.08
C THR A 17 4.11 -43.45 -2.88
N LEU A 18 3.34 -42.36 -2.90
CA LEU A 18 3.83 -41.06 -3.38
C LEU A 18 4.99 -40.64 -2.49
N LEU A 19 6.20 -40.95 -2.96
CA LEU A 19 7.45 -40.40 -2.47
C LEU A 19 7.37 -38.89 -2.65
N GLN A 20 6.99 -38.17 -1.58
CA GLN A 20 7.09 -36.72 -1.52
C GLN A 20 8.56 -36.36 -1.71
N THR A 21 8.89 -35.88 -2.91
CA THR A 21 10.13 -35.16 -3.14
C THR A 21 10.08 -33.90 -2.29
N PRO A 22 11.09 -33.63 -1.46
CA PRO A 22 11.14 -32.36 -0.75
C PRO A 22 11.36 -31.27 -1.81
N VAL A 23 10.36 -30.42 -2.01
CA VAL A 23 10.52 -29.17 -2.74
C VAL A 23 11.43 -28.28 -1.91
N ALA A 24 12.74 -28.49 -2.01
CA ALA A 24 13.73 -27.53 -1.58
C ALA A 24 13.69 -26.36 -2.57
N LYS A 25 12.78 -25.42 -2.33
CA LYS A 25 12.89 -24.06 -2.88
C LYS A 25 13.43 -23.18 -1.77
N ASN A 26 14.74 -22.93 -1.81
CA ASN A 26 15.30 -21.71 -1.25
C ASN A 26 14.72 -20.54 -2.05
N GLY A 27 13.47 -20.17 -1.77
CA GLY A 27 12.92 -18.90 -2.19
C GLY A 27 13.64 -17.77 -1.45
N PRO A 28 13.61 -16.53 -1.97
CA PRO A 28 14.13 -15.40 -1.22
C PRO A 28 13.51 -15.40 0.18
N ASP A 29 14.36 -15.35 1.20
CA ASP A 29 13.97 -15.20 2.61
C ASP A 29 12.87 -14.14 2.71
N ALA A 30 11.84 -14.35 3.53
CA ALA A 30 10.78 -13.37 3.77
C ALA A 30 11.36 -12.00 4.19
N ARG A 31 12.57 -11.98 4.78
CA ARG A 31 13.37 -10.77 5.02
C ARG A 31 13.80 -10.08 3.72
N THR A 32 14.26 -10.83 2.73
CA THR A 32 14.67 -10.33 1.40
C THR A 32 13.49 -9.70 0.66
N ASN A 33 12.30 -10.31 0.69
CA ASN A 33 11.11 -9.76 0.02
C ASN A 33 10.59 -8.45 0.64
N ARG A 34 10.70 -8.31 1.97
CA ARG A 34 10.28 -7.09 2.67
C ARG A 34 11.24 -5.92 2.44
N LEU A 35 12.54 -6.22 2.34
CA LEU A 35 13.57 -5.26 1.94
C LEU A 35 13.30 -4.72 0.53
N LEU A 36 12.85 -5.57 -0.41
CA LEU A 36 12.54 -5.15 -1.78
C LEU A 36 11.39 -4.13 -1.85
N PHE A 37 10.30 -4.32 -1.10
CA PHE A 37 9.14 -3.40 -1.16
C PHE A 37 9.49 -1.97 -0.72
N LEU A 38 10.12 -1.81 0.46
CA LEU A 38 10.51 -0.49 0.96
C LEU A 38 11.60 0.15 0.08
N SER A 39 12.49 -0.67 -0.49
CA SER A 39 13.54 -0.20 -1.39
C SER A 39 12.96 0.33 -2.71
N ASN A 40 11.95 -0.34 -3.29
CA ASN A 40 11.29 0.11 -4.51
C ASN A 40 10.58 1.47 -4.32
N ILE A 41 9.90 1.65 -3.19
CA ILE A 41 9.29 2.94 -2.87
C ILE A 41 10.36 4.03 -2.74
N ALA A 42 11.43 3.75 -2.00
CA ALA A 42 12.52 4.72 -1.80
C ALA A 42 13.19 5.09 -3.13
N GLU A 43 13.42 4.11 -3.99
CA GLU A 43 13.96 4.31 -5.34
C GLU A 43 13.02 5.17 -6.20
N ASN A 44 11.71 4.88 -6.20
CA ASN A 44 10.72 5.69 -6.92
C ASN A 44 10.64 7.14 -6.41
N LEU A 45 10.83 7.36 -5.11
CA LEU A 45 10.90 8.70 -4.54
C LEU A 45 12.17 9.43 -5.02
N LEU A 46 13.31 8.75 -5.04
CA LEU A 46 14.60 9.35 -5.47
C LEU A 46 14.64 9.73 -6.96
N HIS A 47 13.88 9.03 -7.80
CA HIS A 47 13.79 9.32 -9.24
C HIS A 47 12.79 10.43 -9.60
N GLN A 48 12.02 10.93 -8.64
CA GLN A 48 11.11 12.06 -8.87
C GLN A 48 11.86 13.39 -8.88
N HIS A 49 11.24 14.39 -9.53
CA HIS A 49 11.68 15.76 -9.42
C HIS A 49 11.21 16.38 -8.09
N TRP A 50 12.14 16.96 -7.34
CA TRP A 50 11.91 17.61 -6.07
C TRP A 50 12.48 19.02 -6.11
N ASP A 51 11.68 20.00 -5.68
CA ASP A 51 12.17 21.36 -5.48
C ASP A 51 13.01 21.42 -4.19
N ASP A 52 13.94 22.38 -4.10
CA ASP A 52 14.81 22.54 -2.93
C ASP A 52 14.03 22.65 -1.62
N VAL A 53 12.84 23.29 -1.67
CA VAL A 53 11.93 23.45 -0.53
C VAL A 53 11.29 22.14 -0.06
N GLU A 54 11.29 21.10 -0.91
CA GLU A 54 10.69 19.80 -0.64
C GLU A 54 11.71 18.76 -0.17
N LEU A 55 13.00 18.98 -0.44
CA LEU A 55 14.08 18.05 -0.08
C LEU A 55 14.10 17.66 1.41
N PRO A 56 13.84 18.57 2.38
CA PRO A 56 13.80 18.19 3.80
C PRO A 56 12.70 17.16 4.12
N CYS A 57 11.54 17.27 3.46
CA CYS A 57 10.45 16.31 3.60
C CYS A 57 10.83 14.95 3.01
N LEU A 58 11.42 14.94 1.81
CA LEU A 58 11.91 13.72 1.17
C LEU A 58 12.94 13.02 2.06
N GLN A 59 13.94 13.76 2.56
CA GLN A 59 15.01 13.21 3.38
C GLN A 59 14.47 12.57 4.66
N LYS A 60 13.57 13.25 5.39
CA LYS A 60 12.94 12.67 6.59
C LYS A 60 12.05 11.46 6.27
N THR A 61 11.39 11.46 5.11
CA THR A 61 10.59 10.31 4.66
C THR A 61 11.48 9.10 4.38
N LEU A 62 12.59 9.29 3.67
CA LEU A 62 13.57 8.23 3.42
C LEU A 62 14.23 7.74 4.73
N ASP A 63 14.44 8.64 5.69
CA ASP A 63 14.97 8.27 7.00
C ASP A 63 13.97 7.41 7.79
N ILE A 64 12.68 7.74 7.78
CA ILE A 64 11.62 6.85 8.32
C ILE A 64 11.74 5.48 7.66
N MET A 65 11.77 5.40 6.33
CA MET A 65 11.79 4.12 5.61
C MET A 65 13.03 3.26 5.96
N ARG A 66 14.21 3.88 6.05
CA ARG A 66 15.43 3.21 6.52
C ARG A 66 15.28 2.70 7.94
N ASN A 67 14.66 3.49 8.81
CA ASN A 67 14.48 3.13 10.21
C ASN A 67 13.35 2.10 10.42
N VAL A 68 12.40 1.98 9.50
CA VAL A 68 11.46 0.84 9.39
C VAL A 68 12.24 -0.43 9.01
N GLN A 69 13.14 -0.37 8.03
CA GLN A 69 14.00 -1.51 7.67
C GLN A 69 14.89 -1.95 8.85
N ASN A 70 15.34 -1.00 9.66
CA ASN A 70 16.11 -1.25 10.87
C ASN A 70 15.26 -1.62 12.09
N HIS A 71 13.93 -1.72 11.95
CA HIS A 71 12.99 -2.09 13.01
C HIS A 71 13.04 -1.16 14.24
N THR A 72 13.38 0.10 14.05
CA THR A 72 13.28 1.08 15.15
C THR A 72 11.81 1.31 15.49
N VAL A 73 11.51 1.46 16.78
CA VAL A 73 10.13 1.60 17.25
C VAL A 73 9.48 2.85 16.66
N TRP A 74 10.19 3.99 16.66
CA TRP A 74 9.60 5.25 16.23
C TRP A 74 9.21 5.25 14.74
N ALA A 75 10.05 4.71 13.86
CA ALA A 75 9.75 4.69 12.44
C ALA A 75 8.68 3.65 12.12
N THR A 76 8.71 2.50 12.81
CA THR A 76 7.65 1.49 12.69
C THR A 76 6.31 2.04 13.17
N TRP A 77 6.30 2.84 14.23
CA TRP A 77 5.11 3.51 14.75
C TRP A 77 4.48 4.47 13.74
N VAL A 78 5.30 5.28 13.06
CA VAL A 78 4.85 6.17 11.97
C VAL A 78 4.31 5.35 10.80
N TRP A 79 5.03 4.31 10.39
CA TRP A 79 4.64 3.45 9.27
C TRP A 79 3.32 2.70 9.53
N ASP A 80 3.15 2.19 10.74
CA ASP A 80 1.95 1.48 11.19
C ASP A 80 0.73 2.40 11.37
N SER A 81 0.97 3.71 11.52
CA SER A 81 -0.11 4.72 11.49
C SER A 81 -0.79 4.82 10.13
N MET A 82 -0.15 4.32 9.06
CA MET A 82 -0.67 4.33 7.70
C MET A 82 -1.16 2.94 7.29
N GLN A 83 -2.41 2.86 6.82
CA GLN A 83 -2.95 1.61 6.28
C GLN A 83 -2.94 1.64 4.76
N SER A 84 -2.41 0.59 4.12
CA SER A 84 -2.58 0.41 2.67
C SER A 84 -4.07 0.28 2.34
N PRO A 85 -4.61 0.98 1.33
CA PRO A 85 -5.99 0.84 0.90
C PRO A 85 -6.37 -0.63 0.63
N THR A 86 -7.51 -1.09 1.15
CA THR A 86 -8.01 -2.47 0.98
C THR A 86 -9.53 -2.50 0.80
N GLY A 87 -10.10 -3.62 0.33
CA GLY A 87 -11.57 -3.72 0.21
C GLY A 87 -12.18 -2.83 -0.88
N TRP A 88 -11.39 -2.44 -1.87
CA TRP A 88 -11.83 -1.59 -2.97
C TRP A 88 -12.99 -2.20 -3.76
N PHE A 89 -12.89 -3.49 -4.13
CA PHE A 89 -13.91 -4.18 -4.94
C PHE A 89 -15.26 -4.37 -4.23
N VAL A 90 -15.27 -4.18 -2.91
CA VAL A 90 -16.49 -4.18 -2.09
C VAL A 90 -16.94 -2.77 -1.69
N GLY A 91 -16.25 -1.73 -2.18
CA GLY A 91 -16.66 -0.34 -2.00
C GLY A 91 -16.14 0.35 -0.75
N SER A 92 -15.07 -0.16 -0.14
CA SER A 92 -14.41 0.57 0.94
C SER A 92 -13.84 1.89 0.40
N ARG A 93 -14.19 2.99 1.07
CA ARG A 93 -13.81 4.36 0.65
C ARG A 93 -12.91 5.07 1.63
N ASN A 94 -12.81 4.61 2.87
CA ASN A 94 -12.08 5.32 3.90
C ASN A 94 -10.97 4.40 4.42
N HIS A 95 -9.74 4.84 4.26
CA HIS A 95 -8.53 4.16 4.69
C HIS A 95 -7.78 5.11 5.61
N LEU A 96 -8.35 5.41 6.77
CA LEU A 96 -7.83 6.48 7.62
C LEU A 96 -6.61 6.06 8.44
N GLY A 97 -6.28 4.76 8.53
CA GLY A 97 -5.19 4.31 9.39
C GLY A 97 -5.42 4.75 10.84
N ASN A 98 -4.35 5.11 11.54
CA ASN A 98 -4.41 5.50 12.94
C ASN A 98 -3.97 6.97 13.13
N PHE A 99 -4.96 7.85 13.25
CA PHE A 99 -4.76 9.30 13.45
C PHE A 99 -4.00 9.59 14.75
N ASP A 100 -4.48 9.06 15.87
CA ASP A 100 -3.91 9.36 17.20
C ASP A 100 -2.48 8.85 17.31
N GLN A 101 -2.19 7.66 16.76
CA GLN A 101 -0.85 7.12 16.70
C GLN A 101 0.11 8.04 15.93
N CYS A 102 -0.37 8.66 14.85
CA CYS A 102 0.44 9.57 14.04
C CYS A 102 0.79 10.87 14.76
N ILE A 103 -0.15 11.50 15.46
CA ILE A 103 0.06 12.85 16.03
C ILE A 103 0.35 12.86 17.54
N HIS A 104 0.12 11.76 18.25
CA HIS A 104 0.39 11.61 19.69
C HIS A 104 1.40 10.48 19.99
N PRO A 105 2.61 10.48 19.38
CA PRO A 105 3.60 9.47 19.73
C PRO A 105 4.13 9.67 21.16
N PRO A 106 4.52 8.61 21.89
CA PRO A 106 5.01 8.71 23.27
C PRO A 106 6.25 9.60 23.47
N TRP A 107 6.98 9.89 22.39
CA TRP A 107 8.20 10.70 22.40
C TRP A 107 7.99 12.13 21.87
N VAL A 108 6.77 12.58 21.64
CA VAL A 108 6.49 13.88 21.01
C VAL A 108 7.10 15.08 21.75
N GLU A 109 7.16 15.03 23.08
CA GLU A 109 7.73 16.09 23.92
C GLU A 109 9.27 15.99 24.07
N THR A 110 9.83 14.78 23.91
CA THR A 110 11.25 14.51 24.16
C THR A 110 12.09 14.47 22.89
N HIS A 111 11.47 14.20 21.74
CA HIS A 111 12.12 14.02 20.44
C HIS A 111 11.37 14.83 19.36
N PRO A 112 11.40 16.17 19.42
CA PRO A 112 10.66 17.04 18.49
C PRO A 112 11.12 16.90 17.03
N GLU A 113 12.33 16.37 16.79
CA GLU A 113 12.83 16.06 15.46
C GLU A 113 12.06 14.91 14.78
N LEU A 114 11.34 14.08 15.54
CA LEU A 114 10.52 12.97 15.06
C LEU A 114 9.05 13.37 14.84
N LEU A 115 8.73 14.67 14.92
CA LEU A 115 7.38 15.16 14.79
C LEU A 115 6.79 14.87 13.40
N THR A 116 5.59 14.30 13.43
CA THR A 116 4.78 13.93 12.27
C THR A 116 3.52 14.79 12.18
N GLN A 117 2.91 14.76 10.99
CA GLN A 117 1.60 15.29 10.72
C GLN A 117 0.74 14.19 10.09
N TYR A 118 -0.53 14.15 10.48
CA TYR A 118 -1.52 13.33 9.83
C TYR A 118 -2.27 14.15 8.79
N CYS A 119 -2.30 13.67 7.55
CA CYS A 119 -3.02 14.32 6.46
C CYS A 119 -4.10 13.44 5.87
N VAL A 120 -5.23 14.05 5.53
CA VAL A 120 -6.33 13.42 4.80
C VAL A 120 -6.14 13.70 3.31
N ALA A 121 -5.95 12.65 2.52
CA ALA A 121 -5.82 12.72 1.08
C ALA A 121 -7.09 12.17 0.40
N ASN A 122 -7.74 12.99 -0.40
CA ASN A 122 -8.84 12.57 -1.27
C ASN A 122 -8.27 12.17 -2.63
N ILE A 123 -8.56 10.94 -3.05
CA ILE A 123 -7.99 10.32 -4.24
C ILE A 123 -9.12 9.99 -5.20
N ALA A 124 -9.00 10.47 -6.42
CA ALA A 124 -9.94 10.22 -7.50
C ALA A 124 -9.21 9.59 -8.69
N LEU A 125 -9.71 8.48 -9.18
CA LEU A 125 -9.17 7.86 -10.39
C LEU A 125 -9.83 8.45 -11.62
N THR A 126 -8.99 8.78 -12.60
CA THR A 126 -9.42 9.12 -13.95
C THR A 126 -9.88 7.83 -14.64
N GLY A 127 -10.93 7.95 -15.44
CA GLY A 127 -11.55 6.81 -16.10
C GLY A 127 -12.99 7.14 -16.47
N GLU A 128 -13.35 6.92 -17.73
CA GLU A 128 -14.74 7.03 -18.15
C GLU A 128 -15.58 5.97 -17.43
N ARG A 129 -16.78 6.35 -17.01
CA ARG A 129 -17.69 5.45 -16.31
C ARG A 129 -18.32 4.49 -17.31
N ILE A 130 -17.79 3.26 -17.38
CA ILE A 130 -18.29 2.23 -18.29
C ILE A 130 -19.33 1.35 -17.58
N SER A 131 -20.36 0.92 -18.28
CA SER A 131 -21.27 -0.13 -17.79
C SER A 131 -20.69 -1.49 -18.21
N LEU A 132 -20.10 -2.22 -17.27
CA LEU A 132 -19.55 -3.55 -17.55
C LEU A 132 -20.44 -4.64 -16.98
N LYS A 133 -20.59 -5.74 -17.73
CA LYS A 133 -21.06 -7.01 -17.17
C LYS A 133 -19.92 -7.58 -16.31
N GLU A 134 -20.25 -8.08 -15.13
CA GLU A 134 -19.24 -8.63 -14.21
C GLU A 134 -18.53 -9.84 -14.85
N ASP A 135 -17.25 -9.67 -15.16
CA ASP A 135 -16.35 -10.67 -15.73
C ASP A 135 -15.04 -10.69 -14.91
N PRO A 136 -14.68 -11.81 -14.24
CA PRO A 136 -13.47 -11.89 -13.43
C PRO A 136 -12.17 -11.79 -14.24
N TYR A 137 -12.23 -11.93 -15.57
CA TYR A 137 -11.08 -11.78 -16.45
C TYR A 137 -10.92 -10.36 -17.01
N THR A 138 -11.78 -9.42 -16.62
CA THR A 138 -11.61 -8.00 -16.95
C THR A 138 -10.43 -7.40 -16.17
N THR A 139 -9.92 -6.27 -16.66
CA THR A 139 -8.82 -5.57 -15.99
C THR A 139 -9.32 -4.77 -14.79
N THR A 140 -8.45 -4.57 -13.79
CA THR A 140 -8.79 -3.87 -12.56
C THR A 140 -9.24 -2.43 -12.81
N ASP A 141 -8.61 -1.72 -13.74
CA ASP A 141 -8.98 -0.36 -14.16
C ASP A 141 -10.39 -0.28 -14.72
N LEU A 142 -10.76 -1.25 -15.57
CA LEU A 142 -12.11 -1.34 -16.12
C LEU A 142 -13.13 -1.66 -15.03
N TYR A 143 -12.84 -2.61 -14.14
CA TYR A 143 -13.73 -2.99 -13.05
C TYR A 143 -13.99 -1.82 -12.09
N VAL A 144 -12.92 -1.13 -11.66
CA VAL A 144 -13.00 0.01 -10.74
C VAL A 144 -13.68 1.22 -11.37
N SER A 145 -13.51 1.41 -12.68
CA SER A 145 -14.19 2.48 -13.42
C SER A 145 -15.67 2.16 -13.72
N SER A 146 -16.09 0.90 -13.50
CA SER A 146 -17.46 0.47 -13.83
C SER A 146 -18.52 0.95 -12.85
N ARG A 147 -19.73 1.25 -13.34
CA ARG A 147 -20.89 1.50 -12.47
C ARG A 147 -21.51 0.19 -12.03
N LYS A 148 -21.51 -0.09 -10.71
CA LYS A 148 -22.42 -1.10 -10.15
C LYS A 148 -23.86 -0.58 -10.06
N LYS A 149 -24.80 -1.52 -9.95
CA LYS A 149 -26.25 -1.35 -9.84
C LYS A 149 -26.70 -0.31 -8.78
N ASN A 150 -25.85 -0.01 -7.79
CA ASN A 150 -26.11 0.96 -6.71
C ASN A 150 -25.42 2.33 -6.90
N ASN A 151 -24.88 2.65 -8.08
CA ASN A 151 -24.13 3.90 -8.35
C ASN A 151 -22.94 4.16 -7.41
N LEU A 152 -22.43 3.13 -6.74
CA LEU A 152 -21.23 3.25 -5.92
C LEU A 152 -20.03 3.49 -6.84
N ALA A 153 -19.53 4.72 -6.81
CA ALA A 153 -18.24 5.07 -7.38
C ALA A 153 -17.13 4.38 -6.59
N PHE A 154 -16.43 3.44 -7.23
CA PHE A 154 -15.20 2.86 -6.70
C PHE A 154 -13.98 3.73 -7.02
N ASN A 155 -14.11 4.65 -7.96
CA ASN A 155 -13.02 5.52 -8.40
C ASN A 155 -12.68 6.66 -7.44
N LYS A 156 -13.17 6.64 -6.20
CA LYS A 156 -12.92 7.68 -5.19
C LYS A 156 -12.77 7.06 -3.82
N PHE A 157 -11.72 7.47 -3.11
CA PHE A 157 -11.50 7.09 -1.73
C PHE A 157 -10.70 8.17 -0.99
N THR A 158 -10.75 8.11 0.34
CA THR A 158 -10.07 8.98 1.27
C THR A 158 -9.03 8.16 2.03
N TRP A 159 -7.82 8.69 2.13
CA TRP A 159 -6.66 8.00 2.70
C TRP A 159 -5.98 8.87 3.75
N GLY A 160 -5.72 8.28 4.92
CA GLY A 160 -4.92 8.88 5.98
C GLY A 160 -3.44 8.59 5.75
N VAL A 161 -2.63 9.64 5.66
CA VAL A 161 -1.17 9.53 5.50
C VAL A 161 -0.46 10.19 6.68
N CYS A 162 0.52 9.49 7.24
CA CYS A 162 1.34 9.98 8.34
C CYS A 162 2.74 10.29 7.82
N LEU A 163 3.12 11.56 7.81
CA LEU A 163 4.37 12.04 7.20
C LEU A 163 5.08 13.02 8.12
N PRO A 164 6.38 13.32 7.89
CA PRO A 164 7.08 14.34 8.67
C PRO A 164 6.33 15.68 8.71
N ALA A 165 6.28 16.35 9.87
CA ALA A 165 5.56 17.61 10.05
C ALA A 165 6.08 18.76 9.16
N ILE A 166 7.31 18.65 8.66
CA ILE A 166 7.90 19.62 7.72
C ILE A 166 7.29 19.55 6.31
N CYS A 167 6.64 18.43 5.96
CA CYS A 167 6.12 18.21 4.62
C CYS A 167 5.03 19.22 4.24
N LYS A 168 5.09 19.71 3.00
CA LYS A 168 4.08 20.59 2.42
C LYS A 168 3.10 19.79 1.56
N PRO A 169 1.90 20.33 1.25
CA PRO A 169 0.87 19.60 0.50
C PRO A 169 1.37 18.98 -0.81
N ASN A 170 2.25 19.66 -1.55
CA ASN A 170 2.83 19.11 -2.79
C ASN A 170 3.74 17.90 -2.55
N SER A 171 4.58 17.95 -1.52
CA SER A 171 5.46 16.85 -1.14
C SER A 171 4.66 15.65 -0.63
N ILE A 172 3.62 15.90 0.19
CA ILE A 172 2.67 14.90 0.66
C ILE A 172 2.01 14.20 -0.53
N LYS A 173 1.55 14.98 -1.51
CA LYS A 173 0.94 14.45 -2.74
C LYS A 173 1.88 13.51 -3.49
N LYS A 174 3.14 13.90 -3.69
CA LYS A 174 4.17 13.08 -4.36
C LYS A 174 4.43 11.77 -3.59
N ILE A 175 4.59 11.85 -2.27
CA ILE A 175 4.84 10.67 -1.43
C ILE A 175 3.63 9.73 -1.44
N ALA A 176 2.43 10.27 -1.23
CA ALA A 176 1.18 9.50 -1.26
C ALA A 176 0.98 8.81 -2.62
N ALA A 177 1.21 9.51 -3.74
CA ALA A 177 1.17 8.90 -5.07
C ALA A 177 2.16 7.74 -5.20
N THR A 178 3.37 7.91 -4.68
CA THR A 178 4.41 6.87 -4.75
C THR A 178 4.05 5.64 -3.94
N PHE A 179 3.54 5.82 -2.73
CA PHE A 179 3.10 4.72 -1.89
C PHE A 179 1.92 3.99 -2.54
N LEU A 180 0.95 4.75 -3.06
CA LEU A 180 -0.22 4.23 -3.75
C LEU A 180 0.16 3.42 -5.00
N ASN A 181 1.13 3.91 -5.78
CA ASN A 181 1.67 3.23 -6.96
C ASN A 181 2.39 1.92 -6.64
N ASN A 182 2.80 1.71 -5.38
CA ASN A 182 3.42 0.49 -4.91
C ASN A 182 2.41 -0.47 -4.23
N THR A 183 1.12 -0.12 -4.19
CA THR A 183 0.07 -1.05 -3.74
C THR A 183 -0.38 -1.95 -4.88
N HIS A 184 -1.21 -2.95 -4.56
CA HIS A 184 -1.88 -3.79 -5.56
C HIS A 184 -2.74 -3.01 -6.56
N LEU A 185 -3.03 -1.74 -6.27
CA LEU A 185 -3.81 -0.87 -7.12
C LEU A 185 -2.90 -0.08 -8.07
N GLY A 186 -1.61 0.11 -7.76
CA GLY A 186 -0.76 1.10 -8.42
C GLY A 186 -0.71 1.08 -9.95
N SER A 187 -0.78 -0.09 -10.58
CA SER A 187 -0.84 -0.22 -12.04
C SER A 187 -2.14 0.33 -12.67
N THR A 188 -3.21 0.41 -11.88
CA THR A 188 -4.52 0.95 -12.25
C THR A 188 -4.62 2.46 -11.98
N LEU A 189 -3.71 3.02 -11.17
CA LEU A 189 -3.82 4.38 -10.62
C LEU A 189 -2.82 5.36 -11.22
N SER A 190 -2.18 5.02 -12.35
CA SER A 190 -1.16 5.85 -13.00
C SER A 190 -1.60 7.28 -13.31
N GLU A 191 -2.90 7.55 -13.29
CA GLU A 191 -3.50 8.87 -13.51
C GLU A 191 -4.34 9.40 -12.32
N ALA A 192 -4.18 8.83 -11.12
CA ALA A 192 -4.94 9.25 -9.95
C ALA A 192 -4.69 10.74 -9.60
N THR A 193 -5.78 11.48 -9.45
CA THR A 193 -5.76 12.84 -8.91
C THR A 193 -5.81 12.77 -7.39
N ILE A 194 -4.77 13.29 -6.75
CA ILE A 194 -4.65 13.36 -5.30
C ILE A 194 -4.77 14.81 -4.84
N TYR A 195 -5.69 15.05 -3.91
CA TYR A 195 -5.93 16.33 -3.25
C TYR A 195 -5.73 16.17 -1.74
N ILE A 196 -4.94 17.05 -1.12
CA ILE A 196 -4.73 17.05 0.33
C ILE A 196 -5.77 17.98 0.95
N ASP A 197 -6.67 17.41 1.74
CA ASP A 197 -7.81 18.10 2.33
C ASP A 197 -7.43 18.87 3.59
N SER A 198 -6.81 18.16 4.53
CA SER A 198 -6.36 18.71 5.81
C SER A 198 -5.11 17.99 6.27
N CYS A 199 -4.30 18.69 7.07
CA CYS A 199 -3.17 18.14 7.79
C CYS A 199 -3.21 18.66 9.23
N GLN A 200 -2.83 17.82 10.18
CA GLN A 200 -2.80 18.14 11.60
C GLN A 200 -1.51 17.64 12.21
N THR A 201 -0.88 18.47 13.03
CA THR A 201 0.27 18.14 13.86
C THR A 201 -0.12 18.04 15.33
N TYR A 202 0.81 17.56 16.15
CA TYR A 202 0.63 17.57 17.60
C TYR A 202 0.27 18.96 18.12
N ASN A 203 -0.77 19.03 18.96
CA ASN A 203 -1.18 20.24 19.68
C ASN A 203 -1.68 21.40 18.80
N GLU A 204 -2.01 21.15 17.52
CA GLU A 204 -2.85 22.05 16.75
C GLU A 204 -4.31 21.88 17.20
N ASN A 205 -4.96 22.97 17.62
CA ASN A 205 -6.37 22.95 18.00
C ASN A 205 -7.22 22.57 16.78
N THR A 206 -7.78 21.36 16.77
CA THR A 206 -8.72 20.96 15.72
C THR A 206 -10.16 21.26 16.10
N GLU A 207 -10.90 21.89 15.19
CA GLU A 207 -12.34 21.61 15.08
C GLU A 207 -12.47 20.13 14.66
N LEU A 208 -12.82 19.27 15.62
CA LEU A 208 -13.15 17.87 15.36
C LEU A 208 -14.19 17.78 14.25
N SER A 209 -13.76 17.48 13.03
CA SER A 209 -14.68 17.16 11.94
C SER A 209 -15.33 15.82 12.28
N TYR A 210 -16.64 15.83 12.52
CA TYR A 210 -17.46 14.65 12.83
C TYR A 210 -17.28 13.48 11.82
N GLY A 211 -16.71 13.73 10.64
CA GLY A 211 -16.38 12.70 9.66
C GLY A 211 -15.29 11.70 10.09
N TYR A 212 -14.44 12.01 11.08
CA TYR A 212 -13.38 11.09 11.54
C TYR A 212 -13.91 9.84 12.25
N TYR A 213 -15.11 9.90 12.86
CA TYR A 213 -15.68 8.80 13.65
C TYR A 213 -16.98 8.21 13.07
N LEU A 214 -17.55 8.79 12.01
CA LEU A 214 -18.90 8.44 11.51
C LEU A 214 -18.94 7.67 10.19
N THR A 215 -17.88 6.97 9.81
CA THR A 215 -17.96 6.01 8.69
C THR A 215 -17.87 4.58 9.21
N LEU A 216 -19.00 4.11 9.75
CA LEU A 216 -19.39 2.70 9.85
C LEU A 216 -20.50 2.42 8.84
#